data_AF-K7K6T0-F1
#
_entry.id   AF-K7K6T0-F1
#
_cell.length_a   1.000
_cell.length_b   1.000
_cell.length_c   1.000
_cell.angle_alpha   90.00
_cell.angle_beta   90.00
_cell.angle_gamma   90.00
#
_symmetry.space_group_name_H-M   'P 1'
#
loop_
_entity.id
_entity.type
_entity.pdbx_description
1 polymer ?
#
loop_
_entity_poly.entity_id
_entity_poly.type
_entity_poly.pdbx_seq_one_letter_code
_entity_poly.pdbx_strand_id
1 'polypeptide(L)'
;MAPKHDLAYTKPGSAVEVSIDDDGFSGSWFSATIVSSWAIDRFLVKYHNLVENELSHTPLQEVVCLHQLRPLPPPEKHRDFKSGDKVDAFHNDGWWEGHITGKLGNGRFRVYFRDTEENMVFSKKQLRTHCKWINHNWVFPTTDHKVSVSGKETEGKKRRRDERDRISELPDCILMHIMSFLDTKDAVQTCILSKRWKDLCKCLTDLTFRSPFRCKCKKYFRKFVSWVLSSRNDSCSLLNVDINNSCIETEELDRVIKYVMFHNVQKLTMYIGLSSRPNLDSLPLVFCSKSLTSLKLCLMHDPSSRIVLPKSLHLPALTSLHLQCVNFTAIDNDCAEPFSNCHLLNTLFLWNCEMHDNAKVLRISNSTLSHLKITSYISFLTTQAFQIALSTPNLSSFTIIGFAPHQLSSSCNLAFLGSVYIGVWFVSSSTFIRCLQVLANVKILKLSWETLQMILYDLSNSNSTMPQPPCFVRLESLHVEKESCQRSDGEINNVVEYLLQNSPKARVDIISA
;
A
#
# COMPACT_ATOMS: atom_id res chain seq x y z
N MET A 1 -23.34 -13.84 10.42
CA MET A 1 -22.21 -14.66 10.89
C MET A 1 -22.06 -15.82 9.90
N ALA A 2 -21.19 -15.70 8.90
CA ALA A 2 -20.91 -16.79 7.97
C ALA A 2 -20.00 -17.83 8.67
N PRO A 3 -20.12 -19.14 8.38
CA PRO A 3 -19.32 -20.16 9.05
C PRO A 3 -17.84 -19.92 8.76
N LYS A 4 -16.98 -20.02 9.79
CA LYS A 4 -15.54 -20.24 9.59
C LYS A 4 -15.41 -21.50 8.74
N HIS A 5 -15.15 -21.36 7.44
CA HIS A 5 -14.65 -22.48 6.65
C HIS A 5 -13.25 -22.77 7.17
N ASP A 6 -13.15 -23.74 8.09
CA ASP A 6 -11.90 -24.26 8.64
C ASP A 6 -11.20 -25.04 7.52
N LEU A 7 -10.47 -24.32 6.67
CA LEU A 7 -9.72 -24.90 5.56
C LEU A 7 -8.52 -25.64 6.12
N ALA A 8 -8.44 -26.95 5.89
CA ALA A 8 -7.41 -27.79 6.52
C ALA A 8 -5.97 -27.31 6.28
N TYR A 9 -5.69 -26.67 5.14
CA TYR A 9 -4.36 -26.16 4.77
C TYR A 9 -3.99 -24.82 5.42
N THR A 10 -4.91 -24.16 6.13
CA THR A 10 -4.65 -22.90 6.84
C THR A 10 -4.33 -23.10 8.33
N LYS A 11 -4.20 -24.35 8.78
CA LYS A 11 -3.82 -24.68 10.17
C LYS A 11 -2.33 -24.47 10.39
N PRO A 12 -1.90 -23.96 11.57
CA PRO A 12 -0.48 -23.87 11.94
C PRO A 12 0.27 -25.18 11.66
N GLY A 13 1.46 -25.07 11.07
CA GLY A 13 2.27 -26.20 10.61
C GLY A 13 1.97 -26.69 9.19
N SER A 14 0.87 -26.26 8.57
CA SER A 14 0.55 -26.65 7.19
C SER A 14 1.54 -26.04 6.19
N ALA A 15 2.02 -26.86 5.24
CA ALA A 15 2.81 -26.39 4.11
C ALA A 15 1.89 -25.82 3.01
N VAL A 16 2.23 -24.63 2.53
CA VAL A 16 1.45 -23.86 1.56
C VAL A 16 2.38 -23.25 0.51
N GLU A 17 1.81 -22.79 -0.58
CA GLU A 17 2.46 -21.83 -1.47
C GLU A 17 1.78 -20.48 -1.36
N VAL A 18 2.59 -19.42 -1.36
CA VAL A 18 2.15 -18.03 -1.25
C VAL A 18 2.44 -17.30 -2.55
N SER A 19 1.46 -16.58 -3.07
CA SER A 19 1.68 -15.60 -4.13
C SER A 19 2.00 -14.24 -3.53
N ILE A 20 3.01 -13.56 -4.08
CA ILE A 20 3.35 -12.21 -3.71
C ILE A 20 2.67 -11.28 -4.71
N ASP A 21 1.81 -10.39 -4.22
CA ASP A 21 1.00 -9.47 -5.06
C ASP A 21 1.79 -8.21 -5.47
N ASP A 22 3.08 -8.15 -5.12
CA ASP A 22 3.99 -7.09 -5.54
C ASP A 22 4.45 -7.29 -6.98
N ASP A 23 4.72 -6.17 -7.65
CA ASP A 23 5.18 -6.19 -9.03
C ASP A 23 6.46 -7.05 -9.19
N GLY A 24 6.60 -7.72 -10.34
CA GLY A 24 7.74 -8.61 -10.61
C GLY A 24 7.61 -10.03 -10.02
N PHE A 25 6.62 -10.29 -9.17
CA PHE A 25 6.28 -11.62 -8.64
C PHE A 25 5.01 -12.24 -9.26
N SER A 26 4.45 -11.60 -10.30
CA SER A 26 3.29 -12.13 -11.01
C SER A 26 3.55 -13.56 -11.52
N GLY A 27 2.56 -14.44 -11.33
CA GLY A 27 2.66 -15.84 -11.72
C GLY A 27 3.68 -16.67 -10.93
N SER A 28 4.22 -16.13 -9.83
CA SER A 28 5.16 -16.83 -8.96
C SER A 28 4.51 -17.36 -7.68
N TRP A 29 5.05 -18.47 -7.18
CA TRP A 29 4.58 -19.13 -5.97
C TRP A 29 5.77 -19.55 -5.10
N PHE A 30 5.75 -19.14 -3.84
CA PHE A 30 6.83 -19.38 -2.89
C PHE A 30 6.37 -20.34 -1.81
N SER A 31 7.17 -21.38 -1.54
CA SER A 31 6.84 -22.37 -0.51
C SER A 31 7.00 -21.77 0.88
N ALA A 32 6.02 -21.98 1.74
CA ALA A 32 6.00 -21.50 3.12
C ALA A 32 5.26 -22.45 4.06
N THR A 33 5.38 -22.20 5.36
CA THR A 33 4.60 -22.87 6.41
C THR A 33 3.77 -21.85 7.16
N ILE A 34 2.50 -22.15 7.42
CA ILE A 34 1.64 -21.33 8.28
C ILE A 34 2.19 -21.40 9.71
N VAL A 35 2.59 -20.28 10.28
CA VAL A 35 3.05 -20.15 11.67
C VAL A 35 1.84 -20.01 12.60
N SER A 36 0.94 -19.08 12.29
CA SER A 36 -0.26 -18.81 13.07
C SER A 36 -1.33 -18.10 12.23
N SER A 37 -2.59 -18.20 12.64
CA SER A 37 -3.64 -17.32 12.13
C SER A 37 -3.54 -15.96 12.84
N TRP A 38 -3.32 -14.90 12.08
CA TRP A 38 -3.21 -13.53 12.60
C TRP A 38 -4.60 -12.87 12.73
N ALA A 39 -5.48 -13.10 11.75
CA ALA A 39 -6.88 -12.67 11.75
C ALA A 39 -7.76 -13.67 10.98
N ILE A 40 -9.04 -13.35 10.75
CA ILE A 40 -10.01 -14.24 10.07
C ILE A 40 -9.52 -14.70 8.68
N ASP A 41 -8.81 -13.83 7.97
CA ASP A 41 -8.34 -14.01 6.59
C ASP A 41 -6.84 -13.72 6.42
N ARG A 42 -6.10 -13.57 7.53
CA ARG A 42 -4.67 -13.24 7.54
C ARG A 42 -3.87 -14.28 8.31
N PHE A 43 -2.74 -14.69 7.75
CA PHE A 43 -1.92 -15.76 8.27
C PHE A 43 -0.47 -15.31 8.31
N LEU A 44 0.20 -15.51 9.45
CA LEU A 44 1.65 -15.38 9.51
C LEU A 44 2.25 -16.62 8.85
N VAL A 45 3.04 -16.43 7.80
CA VAL A 45 3.75 -17.48 7.09
C VAL A 45 5.25 -17.36 7.34
N LYS A 46 5.94 -18.48 7.31
CA LYS A 46 7.41 -18.55 7.27
C LYS A 46 7.83 -19.20 5.96
N TYR A 47 8.50 -18.43 5.11
CA TYR A 47 8.98 -18.93 3.83
C TYR A 47 10.06 -20.00 4.01
N HIS A 48 10.12 -20.95 3.09
CA HIS A 48 11.12 -22.02 3.12
C HIS A 48 12.46 -21.59 2.54
N ASN A 49 12.42 -20.69 1.54
CA ASN A 49 13.58 -20.32 0.74
C ASN A 49 13.88 -18.80 0.74
N LEU A 50 12.92 -17.96 1.13
CA LEU A 50 13.15 -16.51 1.25
C LEU A 50 13.72 -16.17 2.63
N VAL A 51 14.66 -15.21 2.68
CA VAL A 51 15.31 -14.75 3.90
C VAL A 51 15.06 -13.26 4.15
N GLU A 52 15.02 -12.83 5.40
CA GLU A 52 14.75 -11.42 5.78
C GLU A 52 15.85 -10.48 5.31
N ASN A 53 17.10 -10.94 5.38
CA ASN A 53 18.25 -10.26 4.82
C ASN A 53 19.31 -11.30 4.43
N GLU A 54 20.17 -10.96 3.47
CA GLU A 54 21.21 -11.87 2.96
C GLU A 54 22.27 -12.22 4.02
N LEU A 55 22.36 -11.47 5.12
CA LEU A 55 23.38 -11.65 6.16
C LEU A 55 22.96 -12.61 7.27
N SER A 56 21.68 -12.65 7.63
CA SER A 56 21.15 -13.39 8.77
C SER A 56 20.78 -14.83 8.43
N HIS A 57 20.53 -15.12 7.15
CA HIS A 57 19.90 -16.36 6.69
C HIS A 57 18.59 -16.71 7.43
N THR A 58 17.97 -15.74 8.13
CA THR A 58 16.72 -15.94 8.86
C THR A 58 15.59 -16.07 7.84
N PRO A 59 14.78 -17.14 7.88
CA PRO A 59 13.67 -17.29 6.95
C PRO A 59 12.67 -16.13 7.10
N LEU A 60 12.31 -15.51 5.98
CA LEU A 60 11.36 -14.41 5.93
C LEU A 60 10.01 -14.85 6.52
N GLN A 61 9.50 -14.05 7.45
CA GLN A 61 8.14 -14.19 7.95
C GLN A 61 7.32 -12.94 7.62
N GLU A 62 6.09 -13.15 7.16
CA GLU A 62 5.18 -12.05 6.87
C GLU A 62 3.72 -12.48 7.04
N VAL A 63 2.83 -11.48 7.14
CA VAL A 63 1.39 -11.71 7.22
C VAL A 63 0.79 -11.63 5.81
N VAL A 64 0.21 -12.73 5.35
CA VAL A 64 -0.43 -12.82 4.02
C VAL A 64 -1.93 -13.06 4.13
N CYS A 65 -2.67 -12.63 3.11
CA CYS A 65 -4.12 -12.81 3.02
C CYS A 65 -4.49 -14.19 2.47
N LEU A 66 -5.70 -14.67 2.77
CA LEU A 66 -6.19 -15.99 2.31
C LEU A 66 -6.12 -16.17 0.79
N HIS A 67 -6.36 -15.12 0.00
CA HIS A 67 -6.31 -15.19 -1.46
C HIS A 67 -4.90 -15.40 -2.03
N GLN A 68 -3.86 -15.07 -1.24
CA GLN A 68 -2.47 -15.31 -1.59
C GLN A 68 -2.03 -16.75 -1.29
N LEU A 69 -2.85 -17.52 -0.57
CA LEU A 69 -2.51 -18.87 -0.13
C LEU A 69 -3.13 -19.94 -1.04
N ARG A 70 -2.35 -21.00 -1.26
CA ARG A 70 -2.86 -22.29 -1.76
C ARG A 70 -2.14 -23.45 -1.06
N PRO A 71 -2.74 -24.65 -0.99
CA PRO A 71 -2.01 -25.83 -0.55
C PRO A 71 -0.83 -26.14 -1.51
N LEU A 72 0.02 -27.11 -1.18
CA LEU A 72 0.98 -27.62 -2.14
C LEU A 72 0.24 -28.36 -3.29
N PRO A 73 0.69 -28.23 -4.55
CA PRO A 73 0.11 -28.97 -5.66
C PRO A 73 0.29 -30.49 -5.49
N PRO A 74 -0.63 -31.30 -6.02
CA PRO A 74 -0.59 -32.74 -5.88
C PRO A 74 0.68 -33.32 -6.53
N PRO A 75 1.27 -34.39 -5.99
CA PRO A 75 2.45 -35.01 -6.58
C PRO A 75 2.21 -35.50 -8.01
N GLU A 76 3.05 -35.08 -8.95
CA GLU A 76 2.99 -35.56 -10.34
C GLU A 76 3.67 -36.92 -10.49
N LYS A 77 2.91 -37.95 -10.89
CA LYS A 77 3.41 -39.32 -11.11
C LYS A 77 4.19 -39.46 -12.42
N HIS A 78 3.82 -38.72 -13.48
CA HIS A 78 4.49 -38.77 -14.79
C HIS A 78 4.66 -37.36 -15.36
N ARG A 79 5.92 -36.94 -15.56
CA ARG A 79 6.27 -35.60 -16.07
C ARG A 79 6.79 -35.71 -17.50
N ASP A 80 5.92 -35.86 -18.50
CA ASP A 80 6.36 -35.90 -19.90
C ASP A 80 5.96 -34.62 -20.62
N PHE A 81 6.89 -33.66 -20.59
CA PHE A 81 6.70 -32.34 -21.16
C PHE A 81 6.99 -32.31 -22.67
N LYS A 82 6.17 -31.55 -23.41
CA LYS A 82 6.32 -31.24 -24.85
C LYS A 82 6.34 -29.72 -25.08
N SER A 83 6.78 -29.31 -26.27
CA SER A 83 6.74 -27.91 -26.67
C SER A 83 5.29 -27.40 -26.67
N GLY A 84 5.07 -26.23 -26.06
CA GLY A 84 3.75 -25.62 -25.87
C GLY A 84 3.13 -25.88 -24.50
N ASP A 85 3.63 -26.87 -23.75
CA ASP A 85 3.12 -27.12 -22.40
C ASP A 85 3.39 -25.93 -21.48
N LYS A 86 2.38 -25.63 -20.66
CA LYS A 86 2.47 -24.63 -19.60
C LYS A 86 3.00 -25.30 -18.33
N VAL A 87 4.07 -24.75 -17.79
CA VAL A 87 4.82 -25.31 -16.64
C VAL A 87 5.06 -24.25 -15.59
N ASP A 88 5.27 -24.68 -14.35
CA ASP A 88 5.96 -23.85 -13.37
C ASP A 88 7.44 -24.30 -13.32
N ALA A 89 8.35 -23.34 -13.41
CA ALA A 89 9.78 -23.55 -13.34
C ALA A 89 10.35 -22.98 -12.04
N PHE A 90 11.08 -23.81 -11.30
CA PHE A 90 11.71 -23.40 -10.06
C PHE A 90 12.97 -22.57 -10.34
N HIS A 91 12.93 -21.30 -9.98
CA HIS A 91 14.00 -20.33 -10.19
C HIS A 91 13.95 -19.24 -9.10
N ASN A 92 15.09 -18.76 -8.62
CA ASN A 92 15.19 -17.74 -7.55
C ASN A 92 14.16 -17.98 -6.42
N ASP A 93 14.25 -19.16 -5.81
CA ASP A 93 13.48 -19.55 -4.61
C ASP A 93 11.95 -19.69 -4.76
N GLY A 94 11.42 -19.45 -5.97
CA GLY A 94 10.01 -19.56 -6.30
C GLY A 94 9.70 -20.43 -7.53
N TRP A 95 8.43 -20.77 -7.70
CA TRP A 95 7.87 -21.45 -8.87
C TRP A 95 7.25 -20.43 -9.82
N TRP A 96 7.82 -20.29 -11.02
CA TRP A 96 7.44 -19.27 -11.98
C TRP A 96 6.71 -19.85 -13.19
N GLU A 97 5.57 -19.28 -13.53
CA GLU A 97 4.80 -19.64 -14.71
C GLU A 97 5.61 -19.42 -16.02
N GLY A 98 5.72 -20.47 -16.84
CA GLY A 98 6.37 -20.41 -18.14
C GLY A 98 5.81 -21.39 -19.17
N HIS A 99 6.31 -21.31 -20.40
CA HIS A 99 5.93 -22.20 -21.50
C HIS A 99 7.15 -22.90 -22.09
N ILE A 100 7.05 -24.20 -22.33
CA ILE A 100 8.16 -24.93 -22.96
C ILE A 100 8.25 -24.58 -24.45
N THR A 101 9.39 -24.01 -24.86
CA THR A 101 9.67 -23.66 -26.26
C THR A 101 10.51 -24.69 -26.99
N GLY A 102 11.16 -25.61 -26.26
CA GLY A 102 11.92 -26.69 -26.88
C GLY A 102 12.49 -27.68 -25.89
N LYS A 103 12.75 -28.91 -26.36
CA LYS A 103 13.44 -29.96 -25.61
C LYS A 103 14.89 -30.05 -26.12
N LEU A 104 15.86 -29.86 -25.24
CA LEU A 104 17.29 -29.73 -25.60
C LEU A 104 18.07 -31.05 -25.51
N GLY A 105 17.39 -32.17 -25.23
CA GLY A 105 18.02 -33.45 -24.89
C GLY A 105 18.46 -33.53 -23.43
N ASN A 106 18.82 -34.73 -22.97
CA ASN A 106 19.30 -35.03 -21.60
C ASN A 106 18.39 -34.51 -20.47
N GLY A 107 17.07 -34.54 -20.69
CA GLY A 107 16.10 -34.08 -19.69
C GLY A 107 16.10 -32.56 -19.43
N ARG A 108 16.67 -31.76 -20.33
CA ARG A 108 16.64 -30.30 -20.27
C ARG A 108 15.60 -29.71 -21.24
N PHE A 109 14.93 -28.66 -20.80
CA PHE A 109 13.89 -27.97 -21.53
C PHE A 109 14.18 -26.47 -21.54
N ARG A 110 13.89 -25.83 -22.67
CA ARG A 110 13.88 -24.37 -22.76
C ARG A 110 12.49 -23.89 -22.39
N VAL A 111 12.41 -23.00 -21.42
CA VAL A 111 11.17 -22.40 -20.93
C VAL A 111 11.21 -20.91 -21.20
N TYR A 112 10.16 -20.40 -21.81
CA TYR A 112 9.92 -18.98 -22.04
C TYR A 112 9.04 -18.42 -20.93
N PHE A 113 9.52 -17.35 -20.28
CA PHE A 113 8.76 -16.59 -19.29
C PHE A 113 8.16 -15.37 -19.94
N ARG A 114 6.82 -15.28 -19.92
CA ARG A 114 6.11 -14.20 -20.60
C ARG A 114 6.41 -12.84 -19.98
N ASP A 115 6.55 -12.76 -18.66
CA ASP A 115 6.72 -11.50 -17.95
C ASP A 115 8.12 -10.90 -18.10
N THR A 116 9.13 -11.74 -18.36
CA THR A 116 10.53 -11.30 -18.53
C THR A 116 10.99 -11.32 -19.98
N GLU A 117 10.20 -11.92 -20.88
CA GLU A 117 10.55 -12.22 -22.29
C GLU A 117 11.84 -13.03 -22.46
N GLU A 118 12.26 -13.76 -21.42
CA GLU A 118 13.50 -14.55 -21.44
C GLU A 118 13.22 -16.03 -21.70
N ASN A 119 14.15 -16.67 -22.42
CA ASN A 119 14.22 -18.12 -22.52
C ASN A 119 15.34 -18.61 -21.59
N MET A 120 15.01 -19.50 -20.66
CA MET A 120 15.98 -20.12 -19.76
C MET A 120 15.92 -21.64 -19.88
N VAL A 121 16.98 -22.33 -19.46
CA VAL A 121 17.09 -23.77 -19.55
C VAL A 121 16.93 -24.39 -18.17
N PHE A 122 15.97 -25.30 -18.04
CA PHE A 122 15.68 -26.02 -16.80
C PHE A 122 15.81 -27.52 -16.99
N SER A 123 16.23 -28.22 -15.95
CA SER A 123 16.16 -29.67 -15.89
C SER A 123 14.72 -30.14 -15.59
N LYS A 124 14.39 -31.38 -15.94
CA LYS A 124 13.09 -32.02 -15.61
C LYS A 124 12.73 -31.93 -14.12
N LYS A 125 13.72 -31.89 -13.22
CA LYS A 125 13.51 -31.79 -11.76
C LYS A 125 13.04 -30.41 -11.30
N GLN A 126 13.39 -29.36 -12.03
CA GLN A 126 13.01 -27.98 -11.76
C GLN A 126 11.68 -27.58 -12.41
N LEU A 127 11.00 -28.53 -13.07
CA LEU A 127 9.74 -28.29 -13.76
C LEU A 127 8.62 -29.14 -13.16
N ARG A 128 7.44 -28.54 -13.12
CA ARG A 128 6.15 -29.19 -12.87
C ARG A 128 5.12 -28.66 -13.86
N THR A 129 4.06 -29.42 -14.09
CA THR A 129 2.90 -28.97 -14.86
C THR A 129 2.26 -27.79 -14.14
N HIS A 130 1.96 -26.72 -14.87
CA HIS A 130 1.26 -25.59 -14.28
C HIS A 130 -0.15 -26.01 -13.86
N CYS A 131 -0.59 -25.66 -12.66
CA CYS A 131 -1.94 -25.89 -12.18
C CYS A 131 -2.43 -24.69 -11.35
N LYS A 132 -3.74 -24.44 -11.40
CA LYS A 132 -4.40 -23.35 -10.66
C LYS A 132 -5.19 -23.93 -9.49
N TRP A 133 -5.19 -23.22 -8.36
CA TRP A 133 -6.04 -23.52 -7.22
C TRP A 133 -7.30 -22.66 -7.32
N ILE A 134 -8.46 -23.28 -7.56
CA ILE A 134 -9.74 -22.58 -7.78
C ILE A 134 -10.82 -23.30 -6.99
N ASN A 135 -11.57 -22.58 -6.16
CA ASN A 135 -12.69 -23.11 -5.37
C ASN A 135 -12.36 -24.44 -4.67
N HIS A 136 -11.24 -24.47 -3.95
CA HIS A 136 -10.73 -25.62 -3.20
C HIS A 136 -10.37 -26.86 -4.04
N ASN A 137 -10.12 -26.68 -5.34
CA ASN A 137 -9.72 -27.77 -6.23
C ASN A 137 -8.52 -27.36 -7.10
N TRP A 138 -7.66 -28.33 -7.41
CA TRP A 138 -6.58 -28.17 -8.38
C TRP A 138 -7.10 -28.37 -9.80
N VAL A 139 -6.89 -27.36 -10.65
CA VAL A 139 -7.33 -27.34 -12.04
C VAL A 139 -6.11 -27.26 -12.96
N PHE A 140 -5.99 -28.21 -13.89
CA PHE A 140 -4.93 -28.23 -14.89
C PHE A 140 -5.37 -27.47 -16.15
N PRO A 141 -4.47 -26.72 -16.82
CA PRO A 141 -4.75 -26.09 -18.10
C PRO A 141 -5.10 -27.16 -19.14
N THR A 142 -6.28 -27.05 -19.74
CA THR A 142 -6.57 -27.77 -20.98
C THR A 142 -5.69 -27.22 -22.09
N THR A 143 -4.94 -28.08 -22.77
CA THR A 143 -4.15 -27.68 -23.94
C THR A 143 -5.09 -27.25 -25.06
N ASP A 144 -5.17 -25.95 -25.33
CA ASP A 144 -5.80 -25.45 -26.55
C ASP A 144 -4.98 -25.94 -27.75
N HIS A 145 -5.58 -26.85 -28.52
CA HIS A 145 -5.04 -27.30 -29.78
C HIS A 145 -4.95 -26.11 -30.74
N LYS A 146 -3.75 -25.91 -31.29
CA LYS A 146 -3.48 -25.05 -32.45
C LYS A 146 -4.58 -25.26 -33.50
N VAL A 147 -5.41 -24.24 -33.72
CA VAL A 147 -6.20 -24.14 -34.97
C VAL A 147 -5.22 -23.73 -36.06
N SER A 148 -4.59 -24.74 -36.67
CA SER A 148 -3.97 -24.61 -37.99
C SER A 148 -5.09 -24.45 -39.01
N VAL A 149 -5.14 -23.27 -39.63
CA VAL A 149 -5.99 -22.98 -40.78
C VAL A 149 -5.41 -23.67 -42.01
N SER A 150 -5.91 -24.87 -42.35
CA SER A 150 -5.96 -25.41 -43.72
C SER A 150 -6.58 -26.80 -43.73
N GLY A 151 -7.55 -27.03 -44.62
CA GLY A 151 -7.95 -28.39 -45.02
C GLY A 151 -9.40 -28.70 -44.70
N LYS A 152 -10.21 -28.73 -45.76
CA LYS A 152 -11.60 -29.19 -45.78
C LYS A 152 -11.65 -30.64 -45.29
N GLU A 153 -12.53 -30.94 -44.33
CA GLU A 153 -13.15 -32.25 -44.22
C GLU A 153 -14.49 -32.16 -43.48
N THR A 154 -15.41 -32.92 -44.02
CA THR A 154 -16.87 -32.89 -43.85
C THR A 154 -17.33 -33.73 -42.66
N GLU A 155 -18.47 -33.30 -42.10
CA GLU A 155 -19.45 -34.13 -41.35
C GLU A 155 -19.10 -34.62 -39.94
N GLY A 156 -19.66 -33.90 -38.95
CA GLY A 156 -19.71 -34.32 -37.55
C GLY A 156 -20.56 -33.38 -36.68
N LYS A 157 -21.78 -33.03 -37.11
CA LYS A 157 -22.72 -32.20 -36.33
C LYS A 157 -23.25 -32.96 -35.10
N LYS A 158 -22.45 -33.03 -34.03
CA LYS A 158 -22.96 -33.21 -32.66
C LYS A 158 -23.28 -31.83 -32.08
N ARG A 159 -24.54 -31.42 -32.18
CA ARG A 159 -25.11 -30.22 -31.55
C ARG A 159 -24.85 -30.28 -30.03
N ARG A 160 -23.88 -29.51 -29.52
CA ARG A 160 -23.84 -29.13 -28.10
C ARG A 160 -25.00 -28.17 -27.85
N ARG A 161 -25.86 -28.51 -26.89
CA ARG A 161 -26.96 -27.66 -26.43
C ARG A 161 -26.38 -26.33 -25.92
N ASP A 162 -26.81 -25.22 -26.52
CA ASP A 162 -26.75 -23.84 -26.00
C ASP A 162 -25.53 -23.47 -25.14
N GLU A 163 -24.32 -23.50 -25.71
CA GLU A 163 -23.22 -22.64 -25.21
C GLU A 163 -23.54 -21.19 -25.61
N ARG A 164 -24.56 -20.58 -24.99
CA ARG A 164 -24.88 -19.16 -25.18
C ARG A 164 -23.75 -18.32 -24.59
N ASP A 165 -23.28 -17.34 -25.34
CA ASP A 165 -22.31 -16.36 -24.86
C ASP A 165 -22.99 -15.36 -23.91
N ARG A 166 -23.14 -15.80 -22.66
CA ARG A 166 -23.78 -15.03 -21.59
C ARG A 166 -23.04 -13.73 -21.27
N ILE A 167 -21.75 -13.64 -21.60
CA ILE A 167 -20.94 -12.44 -21.35
C ILE A 167 -21.26 -11.38 -22.40
N SER A 168 -21.32 -11.76 -23.68
CA SER A 168 -21.71 -10.85 -24.76
C SER A 168 -23.18 -10.38 -24.66
N GLU A 169 -24.03 -11.10 -23.94
CA GLU A 169 -25.42 -10.71 -23.65
C GLU A 169 -25.56 -9.63 -22.54
N LEU A 170 -24.51 -9.38 -21.74
CA LEU A 170 -24.59 -8.40 -20.66
C LEU A 170 -24.72 -6.96 -21.20
N PRO A 171 -25.47 -6.06 -20.54
CA PRO A 171 -25.51 -4.63 -20.88
C PRO A 171 -24.16 -3.93 -20.73
N ASP A 172 -23.95 -2.83 -21.48
CA ASP A 172 -22.67 -2.08 -21.47
C ASP A 172 -22.26 -1.63 -20.07
N CYS A 173 -23.21 -1.19 -19.25
CA CYS A 173 -22.93 -0.76 -17.88
C CYS A 173 -22.34 -1.89 -17.00
N ILE A 174 -22.76 -3.14 -17.22
CA ILE A 174 -22.23 -4.30 -16.50
C ILE A 174 -20.84 -4.66 -17.00
N LEU A 175 -20.62 -4.62 -18.32
CA LEU A 175 -19.28 -4.85 -18.90
C LEU A 175 -18.27 -3.80 -18.41
N MET A 176 -18.67 -2.53 -18.38
CA MET A 176 -17.87 -1.44 -17.81
C MET A 176 -17.56 -1.65 -16.33
N HIS A 177 -18.56 -2.08 -15.55
CA HIS A 177 -18.36 -2.39 -14.14
C HIS A 177 -17.38 -3.56 -13.94
N ILE A 178 -17.46 -4.61 -14.74
CA ILE A 178 -16.49 -5.71 -14.74
C ILE A 178 -15.08 -5.19 -15.04
N MET A 179 -14.92 -4.39 -16.09
CA MET A 179 -13.62 -3.81 -16.44
C MET A 179 -13.07 -2.88 -15.35
N SER A 180 -13.93 -2.21 -14.57
CA SER A 180 -13.48 -1.32 -13.49
C SER A 180 -12.76 -2.04 -12.34
N PHE A 181 -12.87 -3.37 -12.26
CA PHE A 181 -12.09 -4.19 -11.33
C PHE A 181 -10.74 -4.65 -11.90
N LEU A 182 -10.50 -4.44 -13.19
CA LEU A 182 -9.25 -4.80 -13.85
C LEU A 182 -8.29 -3.60 -13.81
N ASP A 183 -6.98 -3.86 -13.74
CA ASP A 183 -6.03 -2.81 -14.03
C ASP A 183 -6.10 -2.41 -15.51
N THR A 184 -5.50 -1.27 -15.89
CA THR A 184 -5.60 -0.79 -17.27
C THR A 184 -4.97 -1.75 -18.28
N LYS A 185 -3.92 -2.49 -17.90
CA LYS A 185 -3.29 -3.45 -18.81
C LYS A 185 -4.24 -4.61 -19.11
N ASP A 186 -4.84 -5.18 -18.06
CA ASP A 186 -5.78 -6.30 -18.17
C ASP A 186 -7.08 -5.87 -18.85
N ALA A 187 -7.62 -4.70 -18.51
CA ALA A 187 -8.77 -4.13 -19.20
C ALA A 187 -8.49 -3.97 -20.70
N VAL A 188 -7.33 -3.45 -21.08
CA VAL A 188 -6.92 -3.33 -22.49
C VAL A 188 -6.77 -4.69 -23.17
N GLN A 189 -6.27 -5.72 -22.47
CA GLN A 189 -6.20 -7.07 -23.03
C GLN A 189 -7.58 -7.62 -23.38
N THR A 190 -8.63 -7.27 -22.63
CA THR A 190 -10.00 -7.69 -22.95
C THR A 190 -10.53 -7.12 -24.27
N CYS A 191 -9.88 -6.10 -24.86
CA CYS A 191 -10.24 -5.56 -26.18
C CYS A 191 -10.19 -6.61 -27.30
N ILE A 192 -9.47 -7.72 -27.10
CA ILE A 192 -9.41 -8.82 -28.08
C ILE A 192 -10.70 -9.65 -28.13
N LEU A 193 -11.55 -9.57 -27.10
CA LEU A 193 -12.75 -10.40 -26.98
C LEU A 193 -13.80 -10.02 -28.03
N SER A 194 -14.04 -8.72 -28.25
CA SER A 194 -14.87 -8.24 -29.34
C SER A 194 -14.70 -6.74 -29.59
N LYS A 195 -15.27 -6.25 -30.71
CA LYS A 195 -15.33 -4.80 -31.00
C LYS A 195 -16.03 -4.01 -29.89
N ARG A 196 -17.07 -4.59 -29.28
CA ARG A 196 -17.82 -3.98 -28.18
C ARG A 196 -16.94 -3.75 -26.96
N TRP A 197 -16.15 -4.75 -26.56
CA TRP A 197 -15.19 -4.61 -25.46
C TRP A 197 -14.15 -3.54 -25.77
N LYS A 198 -13.61 -3.54 -27.00
CA LYS A 198 -12.65 -2.51 -27.43
C LYS A 198 -13.20 -1.09 -27.34
N ASP A 199 -14.46 -0.87 -27.71
CA ASP A 199 -15.07 0.47 -27.65
C ASP A 199 -15.39 0.89 -26.21
N LEU A 200 -15.87 -0.03 -25.38
CA LEU A 200 -16.10 0.19 -23.96
C LEU A 200 -14.80 0.51 -23.20
N CYS A 201 -13.70 -0.17 -23.51
CA CYS A 201 -12.40 0.11 -22.89
C CYS A 201 -11.91 1.56 -23.12
N LYS A 202 -12.38 2.26 -24.16
CA LYS A 202 -12.03 3.68 -24.38
C LYS A 202 -12.68 4.62 -23.37
N CYS A 203 -13.71 4.16 -22.67
CA CYS A 203 -14.50 4.93 -21.69
C CYS A 203 -14.25 4.52 -20.24
N LEU A 204 -13.16 3.79 -19.95
CA LEU A 204 -12.80 3.40 -18.59
C LEU A 204 -12.70 4.62 -17.67
N THR A 205 -13.38 4.59 -16.54
CA THR A 205 -13.35 5.69 -15.56
C THR A 205 -12.11 5.65 -14.66
N ASP A 206 -11.42 4.51 -14.66
CA ASP A 206 -10.32 4.18 -13.76
C ASP A 206 -9.11 3.79 -14.61
N LEU A 207 -7.99 4.50 -14.41
CA LEU A 207 -6.72 4.17 -15.04
C LEU A 207 -5.68 3.85 -13.98
N THR A 208 -5.04 2.70 -14.11
CA THR A 208 -3.96 2.24 -13.24
C THR A 208 -2.75 1.91 -14.09
N PHE A 209 -1.68 2.66 -13.89
CA PHE A 209 -0.41 2.51 -14.56
C PHE A 209 0.62 1.97 -13.58
N ARG A 210 0.69 0.64 -13.50
CA ARG A 210 1.74 -0.09 -12.78
C ARG A 210 2.88 -0.42 -13.73
N SER A 211 4.12 -0.26 -13.28
CA SER A 211 5.28 -0.76 -14.01
C SER A 211 5.88 -1.94 -13.26
N PRO A 212 6.13 -3.08 -13.92
CA PRO A 212 7.01 -4.08 -13.34
C PRO A 212 8.37 -3.42 -13.02
N PHE A 213 8.96 -3.72 -11.87
CA PHE A 213 10.21 -3.12 -11.35
C PHE A 213 11.46 -3.26 -12.26
N ARG A 214 11.31 -3.75 -13.50
CA ARG A 214 12.42 -3.99 -14.41
C ARG A 214 12.63 -2.80 -15.35
N CYS A 215 13.80 -2.19 -15.24
CA CYS A 215 14.26 -1.03 -16.00
C CYS A 215 14.20 -1.19 -17.55
N LYS A 216 14.23 -2.43 -18.08
CA LYS A 216 14.14 -2.69 -19.53
C LYS A 216 12.73 -2.46 -20.10
N CYS A 217 11.70 -2.39 -19.26
CA CYS A 217 10.31 -2.24 -19.69
C CYS A 217 9.88 -0.77 -19.92
N LYS A 218 10.74 0.22 -19.64
CA LYS A 218 10.41 1.65 -19.74
C LYS A 218 9.82 2.06 -21.09
N LYS A 219 10.42 1.59 -22.20
CA LYS A 219 9.96 1.89 -23.56
C LYS A 219 8.57 1.33 -23.86
N TYR A 220 8.29 0.11 -23.40
CA TYR A 220 6.97 -0.52 -23.57
C TYR A 220 5.92 0.16 -22.72
N PHE A 221 6.25 0.47 -21.46
CA PHE A 221 5.38 1.23 -20.58
C PHE A 221 5.05 2.60 -21.17
N ARG A 222 6.07 3.35 -21.65
CA ARG A 222 5.89 4.64 -22.34
C ARG A 222 4.94 4.51 -23.55
N LYS A 223 5.15 3.51 -24.40
CA LYS A 223 4.27 3.23 -25.55
C LYS A 223 2.86 2.88 -25.12
N PHE A 224 2.72 2.05 -24.08
CA PHE A 224 1.44 1.63 -23.52
C PHE A 224 0.67 2.82 -22.95
N VAL A 225 1.28 3.60 -22.06
CA VAL A 225 0.68 4.83 -21.51
C VAL A 225 0.29 5.77 -22.64
N SER A 226 1.20 6.02 -23.59
CA SER A 226 0.88 6.89 -24.73
C SER A 226 -0.32 6.40 -25.52
N TRP A 227 -0.40 5.09 -25.78
CA TRP A 227 -1.50 4.49 -26.52
C TRP A 227 -2.81 4.56 -25.73
N VAL A 228 -2.80 4.30 -24.41
CA VAL A 228 -3.99 4.39 -23.56
C VAL A 228 -4.53 5.82 -23.56
N LEU A 229 -3.66 6.80 -23.28
CA LEU A 229 -4.06 8.21 -23.22
C LEU A 229 -4.57 8.72 -24.58
N SER A 230 -3.97 8.29 -25.69
CA SER A 230 -4.40 8.70 -27.04
C SER A 230 -5.64 7.96 -27.57
N SER A 231 -5.95 6.78 -27.03
CA SER A 231 -7.04 5.93 -27.52
C SER A 231 -8.35 6.14 -26.74
N ARG A 232 -8.29 6.86 -25.62
CA ARG A 232 -9.47 7.16 -24.81
C ARG A 232 -10.47 8.03 -25.56
N ASN A 233 -11.73 7.88 -25.19
CA ASN A 233 -12.77 8.80 -25.58
C ASN A 233 -12.83 9.94 -24.56
N ASP A 234 -12.42 11.14 -24.96
CA ASP A 234 -12.38 12.32 -24.09
C ASP A 234 -13.76 12.78 -23.62
N SER A 235 -14.85 12.33 -24.26
CA SER A 235 -16.21 12.58 -23.78
C SER A 235 -16.60 11.75 -22.56
N CYS A 236 -15.84 10.70 -22.25
CA CYS A 236 -16.07 9.81 -21.12
C CYS A 236 -15.30 10.31 -19.90
N SER A 237 -15.96 10.40 -18.74
CA SER A 237 -15.34 10.88 -17.50
C SER A 237 -14.14 10.02 -17.09
N LEU A 238 -13.10 10.66 -16.59
CA LEU A 238 -11.98 10.01 -15.93
C LEU A 238 -12.03 10.36 -14.44
N LEU A 239 -12.33 9.38 -13.60
CA LEU A 239 -12.59 9.59 -12.18
C LEU A 239 -11.35 9.37 -11.34
N ASN A 240 -10.63 8.28 -11.61
CA ASN A 240 -9.52 7.82 -10.77
C ASN A 240 -8.30 7.50 -11.63
N VAL A 241 -7.14 7.99 -11.22
CA VAL A 241 -5.86 7.66 -11.83
C VAL A 241 -4.86 7.25 -10.76
N ASP A 242 -4.30 6.05 -10.93
CA ASP A 242 -3.26 5.48 -10.08
C ASP A 242 -1.98 5.31 -10.89
N ILE A 243 -0.93 6.04 -10.52
CA ILE A 243 0.38 5.98 -11.13
C ILE A 243 1.31 5.34 -10.10
N ASN A 244 1.54 4.04 -10.23
CA ASN A 244 2.46 3.31 -9.37
C ASN A 244 3.67 2.89 -10.20
N ASN A 245 4.70 3.73 -10.21
CA ASN A 245 5.86 3.50 -11.03
C ASN A 245 7.14 4.08 -10.40
N SER A 246 8.02 3.18 -9.98
CA SER A 246 9.33 3.50 -9.42
C SER A 246 10.38 3.93 -10.47
N CYS A 247 10.07 3.82 -11.76
CA CYS A 247 11.01 3.93 -12.87
C CYS A 247 10.54 4.87 -14.00
N ILE A 248 9.45 5.63 -13.81
CA ILE A 248 8.90 6.53 -14.82
C ILE A 248 9.87 7.69 -15.10
N GLU A 249 10.10 7.98 -16.38
CA GLU A 249 10.87 9.17 -16.78
C GLU A 249 10.10 10.44 -16.40
N THR A 250 10.79 11.48 -15.93
CA THR A 250 10.17 12.73 -15.48
C THR A 250 9.28 13.37 -16.55
N GLU A 251 9.71 13.37 -17.81
CA GLU A 251 8.93 13.87 -18.95
C GLU A 251 7.61 13.11 -19.15
N GLU A 252 7.65 11.78 -19.00
CA GLU A 252 6.46 10.95 -19.15
C GLU A 252 5.51 11.11 -17.98
N LEU A 253 6.05 11.23 -16.76
CA LEU A 253 5.26 11.55 -15.58
C LEU A 253 4.59 12.93 -15.72
N ASP A 254 5.32 13.95 -16.17
CA ASP A 254 4.77 15.29 -16.40
C ASP A 254 3.65 15.28 -17.43
N ARG A 255 3.84 14.53 -18.53
CA ARG A 255 2.82 14.32 -19.56
C ARG A 255 1.55 13.67 -19.00
N VAL A 256 1.69 12.64 -18.17
CA VAL A 256 0.56 11.98 -17.52
C VAL A 256 -0.13 12.96 -16.57
N ILE A 257 0.61 13.67 -15.72
CA ILE A 257 0.05 14.67 -14.79
C ILE A 257 -0.76 15.72 -15.57
N LYS A 258 -0.21 16.25 -16.66
CA LYS A 258 -0.90 17.22 -17.52
C LYS A 258 -2.23 16.66 -18.07
N TYR A 259 -2.23 15.41 -18.52
CA TYR A 259 -3.44 14.73 -18.98
C TYR A 259 -4.46 14.58 -17.84
N VAL A 260 -4.05 14.07 -16.68
CA VAL A 260 -4.92 13.89 -15.50
C VAL A 260 -5.58 15.22 -15.12
N MET A 261 -4.83 16.33 -15.13
CA MET A 261 -5.36 17.65 -14.80
C MET A 261 -6.31 18.18 -15.86
N PHE A 262 -6.07 17.90 -17.14
CA PHE A 262 -6.97 18.27 -18.23
C PHE A 262 -8.35 17.59 -18.12
N HIS A 263 -8.39 16.35 -17.60
CA HIS A 263 -9.63 15.58 -17.47
C HIS A 263 -10.39 15.75 -16.15
N ASN A 264 -10.01 16.72 -15.30
CA ASN A 264 -10.70 17.02 -14.04
C ASN A 264 -10.91 15.78 -13.15
N VAL A 265 -9.86 14.96 -13.03
CA VAL A 265 -9.89 13.74 -12.23
C VAL A 265 -10.27 14.03 -10.78
N GLN A 266 -10.99 13.10 -10.15
CA GLN A 266 -11.45 13.22 -8.76
C GLN A 266 -10.49 12.58 -7.76
N LYS A 267 -9.86 11.45 -8.11
CA LYS A 267 -8.86 10.80 -7.26
C LYS A 267 -7.56 10.57 -8.02
N LEU A 268 -6.46 11.06 -7.45
CA LEU A 268 -5.12 10.86 -7.98
C LEU A 268 -4.26 10.17 -6.93
N THR A 269 -3.76 8.98 -7.27
CA THR A 269 -2.72 8.29 -6.50
C THR A 269 -1.43 8.28 -7.32
N MET A 270 -0.34 8.68 -6.70
CA MET A 270 0.99 8.68 -7.29
C MET A 270 1.94 8.04 -6.30
N TYR A 271 2.53 6.92 -6.68
CA TYR A 271 3.67 6.29 -6.02
C TYR A 271 4.86 6.34 -6.96
N ILE A 272 5.79 7.25 -6.69
CA ILE A 272 6.83 7.65 -7.64
C ILE A 272 8.21 7.39 -7.02
N GLY A 273 9.02 6.64 -7.76
CA GLY A 273 10.46 6.56 -7.55
C GLY A 273 11.18 7.49 -8.50
N LEU A 274 11.95 8.43 -7.97
CA LEU A 274 12.74 9.37 -8.74
C LEU A 274 14.19 9.25 -8.29
N SER A 275 15.12 9.10 -9.23
CA SER A 275 16.56 9.04 -8.95
C SER A 275 17.20 10.42 -8.76
N SER A 276 16.45 11.49 -8.98
CA SER A 276 16.90 12.88 -8.87
C SER A 276 15.70 13.80 -8.66
N ARG A 277 15.94 15.01 -8.15
CA ARG A 277 14.90 16.04 -8.02
C ARG A 277 14.21 16.25 -9.37
N PRO A 278 12.89 16.06 -9.45
CA PRO A 278 12.22 16.02 -10.74
C PRO A 278 11.96 17.44 -11.23
N ASN A 279 12.14 17.69 -12.53
CA ASN A 279 11.55 18.87 -13.16
C ASN A 279 10.15 18.48 -13.67
N LEU A 280 9.11 18.81 -12.91
CA LEU A 280 7.71 18.54 -13.25
C LEU A 280 6.94 19.85 -13.34
N ASP A 281 6.98 20.47 -14.51
CA ASP A 281 6.33 21.75 -14.80
C ASP A 281 4.80 21.68 -14.58
N SER A 282 4.21 20.50 -14.77
CA SER A 282 2.77 20.25 -14.62
C SER A 282 2.36 19.89 -13.19
N LEU A 283 3.30 19.52 -12.31
CA LEU A 283 2.96 19.13 -10.93
C LEU A 283 2.26 20.24 -10.12
N PRO A 284 2.63 21.53 -10.23
CA PRO A 284 1.89 22.61 -9.58
C PRO A 284 0.39 22.64 -9.92
N LEU A 285 -0.02 22.14 -11.10
CA LEU A 285 -1.43 22.06 -11.49
C LEU A 285 -2.22 21.11 -10.57
N VAL A 286 -1.58 20.05 -10.07
CA VAL A 286 -2.17 19.11 -9.11
C VAL A 286 -2.60 19.81 -7.84
N PHE A 287 -1.81 20.79 -7.37
CA PHE A 287 -2.04 21.53 -6.13
C PHE A 287 -3.00 22.72 -6.26
N CYS A 288 -3.54 22.94 -7.48
CA CYS A 288 -4.55 23.96 -7.79
C CYS A 288 -5.83 23.36 -8.41
N SER A 289 -5.96 22.03 -8.41
CA SER A 289 -7.11 21.35 -9.02
C SER A 289 -8.41 21.63 -8.27
N LYS A 290 -9.46 21.96 -9.04
CA LYS A 290 -10.82 22.19 -8.52
C LYS A 290 -11.65 20.92 -8.42
N SER A 291 -11.20 19.82 -9.02
CA SER A 291 -11.95 18.57 -9.11
C SER A 291 -11.48 17.48 -8.15
N LEU A 292 -10.22 17.55 -7.71
CA LEU A 292 -9.63 16.52 -6.84
C LEU A 292 -10.34 16.50 -5.49
N THR A 293 -10.93 15.35 -5.17
CA THR A 293 -11.50 15.01 -3.87
C THR A 293 -10.53 14.18 -3.02
N SER A 294 -9.64 13.43 -3.66
CA SER A 294 -8.58 12.65 -2.99
C SER A 294 -7.26 12.76 -3.73
N LEU A 295 -6.20 13.07 -2.98
CA LEU A 295 -4.83 13.10 -3.49
C LEU A 295 -3.92 12.28 -2.59
N LYS A 296 -3.24 11.29 -3.16
CA LYS A 296 -2.16 10.55 -2.52
C LYS A 296 -0.88 10.71 -3.31
N LEU A 297 0.10 11.38 -2.73
CA LEU A 297 1.43 11.56 -3.31
C LEU A 297 2.47 10.88 -2.41
N CYS A 298 3.06 9.81 -2.91
CA CYS A 298 4.07 9.02 -2.24
C CYS A 298 5.37 9.03 -3.03
N LEU A 299 6.43 9.58 -2.43
CA LEU A 299 7.78 9.57 -3.00
C LEU A 299 8.63 8.52 -2.28
N MET A 300 9.45 7.80 -3.03
CA MET A 300 10.46 6.88 -2.48
C MET A 300 11.42 7.62 -1.52
N HIS A 301 11.97 6.91 -0.55
CA HIS A 301 12.71 7.47 0.59
C HIS A 301 14.09 8.08 0.28
N ASP A 302 14.39 8.43 -0.98
CA ASP A 302 15.64 9.11 -1.33
C ASP A 302 15.51 10.63 -1.02
N PRO A 303 16.34 11.18 -0.11
CA PRO A 303 16.34 12.62 0.22
C PRO A 303 16.49 13.53 -0.99
N SER A 304 17.26 13.09 -1.99
CA SER A 304 17.56 13.89 -3.19
C SER A 304 16.35 14.03 -4.13
N SER A 305 15.33 13.19 -3.92
CA SER A 305 14.14 13.09 -4.76
C SER A 305 12.92 13.85 -4.22
N ARG A 306 13.02 14.42 -3.01
CA ARG A 306 11.90 15.06 -2.31
C ARG A 306 11.41 16.31 -3.05
N ILE A 307 10.10 16.41 -3.16
CA ILE A 307 9.41 17.53 -3.79
C ILE A 307 9.07 18.57 -2.72
N VAL A 308 9.35 19.84 -3.03
CA VAL A 308 8.93 20.98 -2.21
C VAL A 308 7.52 21.38 -2.63
N LEU A 309 6.59 21.36 -1.67
CA LEU A 309 5.22 21.76 -1.94
C LEU A 309 5.08 23.28 -2.09
N PRO A 310 4.09 23.75 -2.87
CA PRO A 310 3.70 25.15 -2.84
C PRO A 310 3.39 25.62 -1.42
N LYS A 311 3.65 26.91 -1.15
CA LYS A 311 3.38 27.55 0.14
C LYS A 311 1.93 27.37 0.63
N SER A 312 0.99 27.30 -0.30
CA SER A 312 -0.43 27.05 -0.03
C SER A 312 -1.07 26.22 -1.14
N LEU A 313 -1.83 25.19 -0.76
CA LEU A 313 -2.55 24.28 -1.65
C LEU A 313 -3.99 24.78 -1.85
N HIS A 314 -4.38 24.99 -3.11
CA HIS A 314 -5.69 25.53 -3.48
C HIS A 314 -6.57 24.43 -4.06
N LEU A 315 -7.05 23.54 -3.18
CA LEU A 315 -7.79 22.34 -3.54
C LEU A 315 -9.20 22.38 -2.92
N PRO A 316 -10.14 23.14 -3.49
CA PRO A 316 -11.43 23.44 -2.87
C PRO A 316 -12.36 22.22 -2.71
N ALA A 317 -12.20 21.18 -3.53
CA ALA A 317 -13.01 19.96 -3.47
C ALA A 317 -12.37 18.84 -2.63
N LEU A 318 -11.15 19.04 -2.11
CA LEU A 318 -10.35 17.99 -1.50
C LEU A 318 -10.91 17.60 -0.14
N THR A 319 -11.18 16.30 0.06
CA THR A 319 -11.65 15.72 1.33
C THR A 319 -10.60 14.85 2.00
N SER A 320 -9.67 14.27 1.22
CA SER A 320 -8.60 13.41 1.73
C SER A 320 -7.26 13.73 1.07
N LEU A 321 -6.23 13.97 1.89
CA LEU A 321 -4.87 14.24 1.44
C LEU A 321 -3.89 13.28 2.12
N HIS A 322 -3.08 12.59 1.33
CA HIS A 322 -1.95 11.79 1.81
C HIS A 322 -0.67 12.31 1.15
N LEU A 323 0.29 12.69 1.96
CA LEU A 323 1.61 13.15 1.54
C LEU A 323 2.68 12.30 2.21
N GLN A 324 3.57 11.74 1.40
CA GLN A 324 4.70 10.96 1.88
C GLN A 324 6.01 11.49 1.28
N CYS A 325 7.00 11.73 2.14
CA CYS A 325 8.35 12.19 1.80
C CYS A 325 8.39 13.52 1.04
N VAL A 326 7.52 14.47 1.41
CA VAL A 326 7.49 15.83 0.82
C VAL A 326 8.06 16.86 1.80
N ASN A 327 8.45 18.03 1.27
CA ASN A 327 8.97 19.13 2.07
C ASN A 327 8.03 20.34 2.09
N PHE A 328 7.86 20.96 3.26
CA PHE A 328 7.06 22.17 3.46
C PHE A 328 7.93 23.42 3.55
N THR A 329 7.54 24.50 2.87
CA THR A 329 8.26 25.78 2.90
C THR A 329 7.49 26.80 3.72
N ALA A 330 8.20 27.62 4.50
CA ALA A 330 7.59 28.71 5.26
C ALA A 330 6.98 29.78 4.34
N ILE A 331 5.85 30.35 4.79
CA ILE A 331 5.22 31.52 4.18
C ILE A 331 5.83 32.78 4.78
N ASP A 332 5.77 32.87 6.11
CA ASP A 332 6.17 33.99 6.95
C ASP A 332 6.60 33.44 8.34
N ASN A 333 7.51 34.13 9.03
CA ASN A 333 7.97 33.82 10.39
C ASN A 333 8.35 32.33 10.62
N ASP A 334 9.11 31.73 9.69
CA ASP A 334 9.51 30.31 9.73
C ASP A 334 8.32 29.31 9.79
N CYS A 335 7.09 29.76 9.50
CA CYS A 335 5.87 28.97 9.61
C CYS A 335 5.32 28.58 8.22
N ALA A 336 5.15 27.28 8.00
CA ALA A 336 4.47 26.73 6.82
C ALA A 336 2.99 26.49 7.13
N GLU A 337 2.09 26.92 6.23
CA GLU A 337 0.64 26.73 6.39
C GLU A 337 -0.01 26.30 5.06
N PRO A 338 0.31 25.09 4.57
CA PRO A 338 -0.07 24.67 3.22
C PRO A 338 -1.55 24.34 3.06
N PHE A 339 -2.29 24.03 4.14
CA PHE A 339 -3.61 23.38 4.06
C PHE A 339 -4.81 24.32 4.28
N SER A 340 -4.58 25.61 4.53
CA SER A 340 -5.62 26.57 4.93
C SER A 340 -6.71 26.77 3.87
N ASN A 341 -6.37 26.63 2.59
CA ASN A 341 -7.30 26.79 1.46
C ASN A 341 -7.99 25.49 1.01
N CYS A 342 -7.78 24.38 1.72
CA CYS A 342 -8.45 23.10 1.46
C CYS A 342 -9.72 22.97 2.32
N HIS A 343 -10.74 23.79 2.05
CA HIS A 343 -11.87 24.00 2.97
C HIS A 343 -12.75 22.76 3.25
N LEU A 344 -12.72 21.73 2.41
CA LEU A 344 -13.46 20.48 2.60
C LEU A 344 -12.60 19.34 3.18
N LEU A 345 -11.34 19.60 3.50
CA LEU A 345 -10.37 18.58 3.90
C LEU A 345 -10.78 17.95 5.24
N ASN A 346 -11.22 16.70 5.19
CA ASN A 346 -11.62 15.95 6.37
C ASN A 346 -10.49 15.07 6.93
N THR A 347 -9.64 14.54 6.06
CA THR A 347 -8.60 13.57 6.43
C THR A 347 -7.23 13.96 5.87
N LEU A 348 -6.22 14.02 6.74
CA LEU A 348 -4.84 14.35 6.41
C LEU A 348 -3.87 13.29 6.93
N PHE A 349 -3.07 12.73 6.03
CA PHE A 349 -1.98 11.79 6.33
C PHE A 349 -0.64 12.39 5.92
N LEU A 350 0.29 12.50 6.87
CA LEU A 350 1.66 12.94 6.64
C LEU A 350 2.62 11.82 7.02
N TRP A 351 3.48 11.40 6.09
CA TRP A 351 4.43 10.31 6.30
C TRP A 351 5.84 10.74 5.92
N ASN A 352 6.76 10.75 6.88
CA ASN A 352 8.16 11.16 6.71
C ASN A 352 8.30 12.52 6.01
N CYS A 353 7.39 13.47 6.28
CA CYS A 353 7.45 14.82 5.71
C CYS A 353 8.40 15.70 6.54
N GLU A 354 9.09 16.62 5.87
CA GLU A 354 10.11 17.48 6.48
C GLU A 354 9.87 18.96 6.17
N MET A 355 10.62 19.82 6.84
CA MET A 355 10.63 21.24 6.55
C MET A 355 11.77 21.56 5.56
N HIS A 356 11.50 22.45 4.62
CA HIS A 356 12.50 23.01 3.72
C HIS A 356 13.05 24.32 4.32
N ASP A 357 14.33 24.59 4.08
CA ASP A 357 15.05 25.76 4.60
C ASP A 357 14.95 25.90 6.13
N ASN A 358 14.82 27.13 6.62
CA ASN A 358 14.78 27.47 8.04
C ASN A 358 13.37 27.36 8.66
N ALA A 359 12.42 26.70 7.99
CA ALA A 359 11.06 26.60 8.49
C ALA A 359 11.02 25.71 9.75
N LYS A 360 10.43 26.25 10.83
CA LYS A 360 10.44 25.63 12.17
C LYS A 360 9.05 25.21 12.63
N VAL A 361 7.99 25.68 11.98
CA VAL A 361 6.61 25.39 12.40
C VAL A 361 5.81 24.92 11.20
N LEU A 362 5.15 23.77 11.33
CA LEU A 362 4.08 23.35 10.43
C LEU A 362 2.74 23.65 11.10
N ARG A 363 2.05 24.66 10.59
CA ARG A 363 0.71 25.02 11.05
C ARG A 363 -0.33 24.30 10.21
N ILE A 364 -1.18 23.54 10.89
CA ILE A 364 -2.33 22.84 10.30
C ILE A 364 -3.57 23.61 10.74
N SER A 365 -4.01 24.56 9.91
CA SER A 365 -5.23 25.33 10.14
C SER A 365 -6.33 24.83 9.21
N ASN A 366 -7.29 24.10 9.78
CA ASN A 366 -8.42 23.59 9.01
C ASN A 366 -9.59 23.24 9.94
N SER A 367 -10.74 23.89 9.75
CA SER A 367 -11.92 23.68 10.60
C SER A 367 -12.72 22.43 10.24
N THR A 368 -12.56 21.85 9.06
CA THR A 368 -13.30 20.64 8.64
C THR A 368 -12.50 19.35 8.86
N LEU A 369 -11.19 19.47 9.15
CA LEU A 369 -10.31 18.35 9.44
C LEU A 369 -10.76 17.59 10.69
N SER A 370 -11.09 16.32 10.49
CA SER A 370 -11.55 15.41 11.53
C SER A 370 -10.51 14.34 11.85
N HIS A 371 -9.71 13.92 10.86
CA HIS A 371 -8.71 12.86 11.02
C HIS A 371 -7.33 13.38 10.61
N LEU A 372 -6.38 13.34 11.55
CA LEU A 372 -4.97 13.69 11.31
C LEU A 372 -4.08 12.52 11.73
N LYS A 373 -3.24 12.05 10.82
CA LYS A 373 -2.20 11.06 11.14
C LYS A 373 -0.86 11.52 10.62
N ILE A 374 0.13 11.52 11.51
CA ILE A 374 1.50 11.92 11.26
C ILE A 374 2.39 10.72 11.58
N THR A 375 3.32 10.40 10.69
CA THR A 375 4.18 9.22 10.83
C THR A 375 5.60 9.57 10.41
N SER A 376 6.62 9.16 11.18
CA SER A 376 8.04 9.45 10.92
C SER A 376 8.96 8.30 11.31
N TYR A 377 9.45 7.49 10.36
CA TYR A 377 10.32 6.34 10.64
C TYR A 377 11.79 6.54 10.23
N ILE A 378 12.15 7.69 9.67
CA ILE A 378 13.51 7.91 9.13
C ILE A 378 14.38 8.57 10.21
N SER A 379 15.35 7.83 10.76
CA SER A 379 16.34 8.32 11.74
C SER A 379 17.62 8.89 11.14
N PHE A 380 17.93 8.58 9.89
CA PHE A 380 19.31 8.66 9.38
C PHE A 380 19.64 9.96 8.62
N LEU A 381 18.74 10.95 8.60
CA LEU A 381 18.84 12.14 7.75
C LEU A 381 18.46 13.39 8.54
N THR A 382 19.46 14.10 9.06
CA THR A 382 19.44 15.56 9.36
C THR A 382 18.09 16.21 9.71
N THR A 383 17.26 15.64 10.59
CA THR A 383 15.96 16.22 10.90
C THR A 383 16.12 17.31 11.95
N GLN A 384 16.10 18.57 11.53
CA GLN A 384 15.82 19.66 12.46
C GLN A 384 14.41 19.46 13.02
N ALA A 385 14.31 19.32 14.34
CA ALA A 385 13.02 19.23 15.01
C ALA A 385 12.19 20.50 14.70
N PHE A 386 11.00 20.31 14.16
CA PHE A 386 10.03 21.39 13.95
C PHE A 386 8.79 21.21 14.83
N GLN A 387 8.08 22.29 15.12
CA GLN A 387 6.85 22.28 15.89
C GLN A 387 5.63 22.05 14.98
N ILE A 388 4.67 21.25 15.45
CA ILE A 388 3.36 21.08 14.81
C ILE A 388 2.35 21.96 15.58
N ALA A 389 1.79 22.95 14.90
CA ALA A 389 0.80 23.86 15.46
C ALA A 389 -0.60 23.54 14.91
N LEU A 390 -1.48 23.04 15.77
CA LEU A 390 -2.84 22.67 15.42
C LEU A 390 -3.80 23.85 15.60
N SER A 391 -4.58 24.14 14.56
CA SER A 391 -5.73 25.04 14.60
C SER A 391 -6.92 24.34 13.95
N THR A 392 -7.29 23.19 14.52
CA THR A 392 -8.25 22.21 13.98
C THR A 392 -9.36 21.90 15.00
N PRO A 393 -10.33 22.81 15.20
CA PRO A 393 -11.30 22.71 16.30
C PRO A 393 -12.16 21.44 16.26
N ASN A 394 -12.44 20.89 15.08
CA ASN A 394 -13.29 19.71 14.88
C ASN A 394 -12.52 18.38 14.73
N LEU A 395 -11.23 18.37 15.12
CA LEU A 395 -10.41 17.17 15.07
C LEU A 395 -10.99 16.09 16.01
N SER A 396 -11.34 14.93 15.47
CA SER A 396 -11.93 13.81 16.21
C SER A 396 -10.94 12.66 16.43
N SER A 397 -9.98 12.50 15.52
CA SER A 397 -8.95 11.47 15.59
C SER A 397 -7.58 12.06 15.31
N PHE A 398 -6.63 11.80 16.21
CA PHE A 398 -5.23 12.17 16.03
C PHE A 398 -4.33 10.95 16.20
N THR A 399 -3.34 10.82 15.32
CA THR A 399 -2.35 9.75 15.42
C THR A 399 -0.96 10.32 15.15
N ILE A 400 -0.01 10.03 16.02
CA ILE A 400 1.40 10.34 15.81
C ILE A 400 2.24 9.11 16.12
N ILE A 401 3.06 8.70 15.15
CA ILE A 401 3.91 7.51 15.24
C ILE A 401 5.30 7.88 14.74
N GLY A 402 6.38 7.51 15.41
CA GLY A 402 7.70 7.78 14.87
C GLY A 402 8.78 8.34 15.80
N PHE A 403 9.90 8.68 15.16
CA PHE A 403 10.82 9.71 15.62
C PHE A 403 10.08 11.04 15.60
N ALA A 404 9.54 11.46 16.74
CA ALA A 404 8.78 12.70 16.86
C ALA A 404 9.48 13.67 17.80
N PRO A 405 10.61 14.28 17.43
CA PRO A 405 11.17 15.39 18.21
C PRO A 405 10.26 16.64 18.14
N HIS A 406 9.16 16.56 17.40
CA HIS A 406 8.25 17.65 17.16
C HIS A 406 7.48 18.06 18.42
N GLN A 407 7.63 19.32 18.80
CA GLN A 407 6.77 19.91 19.80
C GLN A 407 5.36 20.04 19.22
N LEU A 408 4.36 19.65 20.01
CA LEU A 408 2.96 19.87 19.65
C LEU A 408 2.45 21.10 20.39
N SER A 409 1.72 21.95 19.67
CA SER A 409 0.97 23.07 20.25
C SER A 409 -0.40 23.14 19.60
N SER A 410 -1.40 23.68 20.30
CA SER A 410 -2.71 23.95 19.72
C SER A 410 -3.16 25.37 20.05
N SER A 411 -3.74 26.06 19.07
CA SER A 411 -4.42 27.35 19.27
C SER A 411 -5.89 27.18 19.67
N CYS A 412 -6.41 25.95 19.67
CA CYS A 412 -7.80 25.64 20.02
C CYS A 412 -7.90 24.52 21.05
N ASN A 413 -9.05 24.42 21.72
CA ASN A 413 -9.27 23.49 22.83
C ASN A 413 -9.42 22.00 22.40
N LEU A 414 -9.41 21.68 21.09
CA LEU A 414 -9.61 20.32 20.56
C LEU A 414 -10.79 19.58 21.21
N ALA A 415 -11.92 20.27 21.41
CA ALA A 415 -13.05 19.79 22.21
C ALA A 415 -13.77 18.55 21.66
N PHE A 416 -13.57 18.22 20.38
CA PHE A 416 -14.17 17.05 19.73
C PHE A 416 -13.25 15.84 19.64
N LEU A 417 -12.06 15.91 20.23
CA LEU A 417 -11.06 14.85 20.16
C LEU A 417 -11.58 13.57 20.82
N GLY A 418 -11.90 12.57 20.01
CA GLY A 418 -12.44 11.29 20.44
C GLY A 418 -11.32 10.28 20.70
N SER A 419 -10.48 10.03 19.70
CA SER A 419 -9.41 9.02 19.79
C SER A 419 -8.04 9.60 19.48
N VAL A 420 -7.06 9.25 20.30
CA VAL A 420 -5.64 9.57 20.08
C VAL A 420 -4.83 8.30 20.13
N TYR A 421 -3.90 8.12 19.20
CA TYR A 421 -2.83 7.12 19.29
C TYR A 421 -1.46 7.80 19.24
N ILE A 422 -0.60 7.49 20.19
CA ILE A 422 0.78 7.97 20.25
C ILE A 422 1.72 6.78 20.34
N GLY A 423 2.58 6.63 19.33
CA GLY A 423 3.64 5.63 19.32
C GLY A 423 4.97 6.26 18.94
N VAL A 424 5.61 6.94 19.89
CA VAL A 424 6.82 7.74 19.65
C VAL A 424 8.00 7.23 20.45
N TRP A 425 9.21 7.38 19.91
CA TRP A 425 10.46 6.98 20.56
C TRP A 425 11.53 8.07 20.39
N PHE A 426 12.54 8.07 21.28
CA PHE A 426 13.60 9.09 21.40
C PHE A 426 13.09 10.53 21.65
N VAL A 427 12.01 10.69 22.42
CA VAL A 427 11.47 12.00 22.82
C VAL A 427 11.66 12.18 24.33
N SER A 428 12.07 13.38 24.78
CA SER A 428 12.18 13.65 26.22
C SER A 428 10.81 13.54 26.91
N SER A 429 10.77 13.08 28.16
CA SER A 429 9.51 13.01 28.93
C SER A 429 8.80 14.37 28.98
N SER A 430 9.55 15.46 29.13
CA SER A 430 9.01 16.82 29.19
C SER A 430 8.26 17.21 27.90
N THR A 431 8.79 16.86 26.73
CA THR A 431 8.16 17.13 25.44
C THR A 431 6.91 16.27 25.26
N PHE A 432 6.99 15.00 25.65
CA PHE A 432 5.86 14.08 25.58
C PHE A 432 4.71 14.51 26.51
N ILE A 433 5.01 14.90 27.75
CA ILE A 433 3.99 15.38 28.69
C ILE A 433 3.35 16.69 28.22
N ARG A 434 4.12 17.62 27.62
CA ARG A 434 3.54 18.80 26.96
C ARG A 434 2.61 18.43 25.80
N CYS A 435 2.95 17.41 25.01
CA CYS A 435 2.07 16.89 23.96
C CYS A 435 0.75 16.38 24.56
N LEU A 436 0.80 15.59 25.64
CA LEU A 436 -0.40 15.11 26.33
C LEU A 436 -1.26 16.25 26.90
N GLN A 437 -0.62 17.29 27.46
CA GLN A 437 -1.31 18.49 27.95
C GLN A 437 -2.09 19.22 26.85
N VAL A 438 -1.54 19.30 25.63
CA VAL A 438 -2.24 19.86 24.46
C VAL A 438 -3.47 19.02 24.08
N LEU A 439 -3.42 17.71 24.32
CA LEU A 439 -4.46 16.75 23.98
C LEU A 439 -5.43 16.44 25.14
N ALA A 440 -5.47 17.29 26.17
CA ALA A 440 -6.20 17.08 27.42
C ALA A 440 -7.71 16.75 27.27
N ASN A 441 -8.36 17.10 26.16
CA ASN A 441 -9.79 16.85 25.90
C ASN A 441 -10.11 15.51 25.21
N VAL A 442 -9.10 14.64 25.03
CA VAL A 442 -9.27 13.30 24.46
C VAL A 442 -10.23 12.42 25.29
N LYS A 443 -11.01 11.55 24.64
CA LYS A 443 -11.81 10.51 25.31
C LYS A 443 -11.10 9.16 25.42
N ILE A 444 -10.45 8.72 24.35
CA ILE A 444 -9.73 7.46 24.28
C ILE A 444 -8.28 7.76 23.90
N LEU A 445 -7.37 7.55 24.84
CA LEU A 445 -5.94 7.71 24.61
C LEU A 445 -5.31 6.32 24.50
N LYS A 446 -4.57 6.08 23.42
CA LYS A 446 -3.79 4.85 23.21
C LYS A 446 -2.31 5.21 23.12
N LEU A 447 -1.48 4.54 23.92
CA LEU A 447 -0.04 4.79 23.99
C LEU A 447 0.73 3.52 23.68
N SER A 448 1.78 3.63 22.86
CA SER A 448 2.70 2.52 22.63
C SER A 448 3.67 2.37 23.80
N TRP A 449 4.22 1.17 23.96
CA TRP A 449 5.16 0.86 25.03
C TRP A 449 6.41 1.73 24.98
N GLU A 450 6.96 1.95 23.79
CA GLU A 450 8.18 2.76 23.58
C GLU A 450 7.99 4.18 24.12
N THR A 451 6.77 4.69 24.02
CA THR A 451 6.40 6.02 24.51
C THR A 451 6.48 6.08 26.04
N LEU A 452 6.03 5.03 26.72
CA LEU A 452 6.01 4.97 28.19
C LEU A 452 7.38 4.76 28.81
N GLN A 453 8.28 4.04 28.12
CA GLN A 453 9.64 3.80 28.60
C GLN A 453 10.38 5.09 28.94
N MET A 454 10.13 6.17 28.20
CA MET A 454 10.76 7.48 28.43
C MET A 454 10.34 8.11 29.76
N ILE A 455 9.06 8.00 30.13
CA ILE A 455 8.58 8.46 31.44
C ILE A 455 9.09 7.55 32.54
N LEU A 456 9.05 6.23 32.32
CA LEU A 456 9.53 5.25 33.31
C LEU A 456 10.99 5.50 33.69
N TYR A 457 11.83 5.82 32.70
CA TYR A 457 13.23 6.17 32.91
C TYR A 457 13.38 7.38 33.83
N ASP A 458 12.62 8.46 33.59
CA ASP A 458 12.69 9.68 34.40
C ASP A 458 12.04 9.53 35.78
N LEU A 459 11.02 8.68 35.92
CA LEU A 459 10.42 8.33 37.22
C LEU A 459 11.38 7.50 38.09
N SER A 460 12.20 6.65 37.46
CA SER A 460 13.16 5.79 38.17
C SER A 460 14.43 6.55 38.58
N ASN A 461 14.71 7.68 37.93
CA ASN A 461 15.87 8.52 38.23
C ASN A 461 15.52 9.59 39.26
N SER A 462 16.05 9.47 40.49
CA SER A 462 15.76 10.40 41.59
C SER A 462 16.22 11.85 41.35
N ASN A 463 17.06 12.08 40.33
CA ASN A 463 17.63 13.38 39.99
C ASN A 463 16.84 14.14 38.90
N SER A 464 15.83 13.53 38.27
CA SER A 464 15.02 14.20 37.24
C SER A 464 13.85 14.96 37.85
N THR A 465 13.73 16.24 37.52
CA THR A 465 12.50 17.01 37.78
C THR A 465 11.42 16.55 36.83
N MET A 466 10.48 15.74 37.32
CA MET A 466 9.33 15.30 36.53
C MET A 466 8.45 16.50 36.15
N PRO A 467 7.98 16.59 34.90
CA PRO A 467 7.01 17.61 34.50
C PRO A 467 5.68 17.41 35.26
N GLN A 468 4.83 18.43 35.28
CA GLN A 468 3.49 18.32 35.85
C GLN A 468 2.64 17.35 35.00
N PRO A 469 1.98 16.35 35.60
CA PRO A 469 1.19 15.39 34.85
C PRO A 469 0.00 16.07 34.15
N PRO A 470 -0.45 15.52 33.00
CA PRO A 470 -1.58 16.07 32.27
C PRO A 470 -2.86 16.04 33.10
N CYS A 471 -3.73 17.02 32.90
CA CYS A 471 -5.07 17.04 33.48
C CYS A 471 -6.08 16.76 32.36
N PHE A 472 -6.43 15.49 32.19
CA PHE A 472 -7.40 15.10 31.17
C PHE A 472 -8.83 15.40 31.63
N VAL A 473 -9.55 16.19 30.85
CA VAL A 473 -10.89 16.68 31.19
C VAL A 473 -11.97 15.66 30.85
N ARG A 474 -11.75 14.84 29.80
CA ARG A 474 -12.77 13.97 29.20
C ARG A 474 -12.32 12.52 29.00
N LEU A 475 -11.16 12.15 29.54
CA LEU A 475 -10.59 10.82 29.32
C LEU A 475 -11.50 9.74 29.94
N GLU A 476 -12.04 8.87 29.09
CA GLU A 476 -12.88 7.74 29.43
C GLU A 476 -12.05 6.45 29.51
N SER A 477 -11.06 6.29 28.61
CA SER A 477 -10.19 5.11 28.55
C SER A 477 -8.74 5.44 28.16
N LEU A 478 -7.78 4.85 28.86
CA LEU A 478 -6.37 4.81 28.54
C LEU A 478 -5.97 3.38 28.17
N HIS A 479 -5.57 3.17 26.92
CA HIS A 479 -5.03 1.90 26.46
C HIS A 479 -3.51 1.98 26.36
N VAL A 480 -2.84 0.99 26.93
CA VAL A 480 -1.38 0.85 26.85
C VAL A 480 -1.07 -0.41 26.07
N GLU A 481 -0.42 -0.25 24.91
CA GLU A 481 0.09 -1.38 24.14
C GLU A 481 1.40 -1.87 24.76
N LYS A 482 1.44 -3.15 25.11
CA LYS A 482 2.58 -3.83 25.76
C LYS A 482 3.24 -4.77 24.75
N GLU A 483 4.53 -4.60 24.50
CA GLU A 483 5.32 -5.58 23.77
C GLU A 483 5.48 -6.88 24.59
N SER A 484 5.48 -8.01 23.90
CA SER A 484 5.42 -9.37 24.49
C SER A 484 6.62 -9.76 25.37
N CYS A 485 7.65 -8.92 25.45
CA CYS A 485 8.86 -9.20 26.21
C CYS A 485 9.32 -7.92 26.93
N GLN A 486 9.52 -7.98 28.25
CA GLN A 486 10.64 -7.35 28.99
C GLN A 486 10.30 -6.67 30.33
N ARG A 487 9.06 -6.27 30.65
CA ARG A 487 8.80 -5.55 31.92
C ARG A 487 7.55 -5.93 32.70
N SER A 488 7.63 -5.69 34.01
CA SER A 488 6.61 -6.05 34.99
C SER A 488 5.39 -5.13 34.86
N ASP A 489 4.20 -5.66 35.14
CA ASP A 489 2.98 -4.84 35.16
C ASP A 489 3.08 -3.70 36.20
N GLY A 490 3.91 -3.85 37.23
CA GLY A 490 4.18 -2.82 38.24
C GLY A 490 4.83 -1.56 37.68
N GLU A 491 5.80 -1.69 36.76
CA GLU A 491 6.44 -0.54 36.13
C GLU A 491 5.48 0.24 35.22
N ILE A 492 4.64 -0.47 34.48
CA ILE A 492 3.58 0.13 33.66
C ILE A 492 2.61 0.88 34.56
N ASN A 493 2.17 0.25 35.66
CA ASN A 493 1.24 0.84 36.61
C ASN A 493 1.80 2.13 37.21
N ASN A 494 3.09 2.20 37.56
CA ASN A 494 3.72 3.43 38.06
C ASN A 494 3.59 4.60 37.07
N VAL A 495 3.81 4.35 35.77
CA VAL A 495 3.67 5.39 34.73
C VAL A 495 2.20 5.78 34.55
N VAL A 496 1.30 4.81 34.54
CA VAL A 496 -0.15 5.03 34.42
C VAL A 496 -0.67 5.86 35.60
N GLU A 497 -0.27 5.54 36.84
CA GLU A 497 -0.64 6.29 38.04
C GLU A 497 -0.18 7.75 37.95
N TYR A 498 1.06 7.97 37.50
CA TYR A 498 1.57 9.31 37.26
C TYR A 498 0.75 10.07 36.20
N LEU A 499 0.45 9.44 35.04
CA LEU A 499 -0.32 10.06 33.97
C LEU A 499 -1.78 10.36 34.36
N LEU A 500 -2.37 9.54 35.23
CA LEU A 500 -3.77 9.65 35.65
C LEU A 500 -3.94 10.33 37.01
N GLN A 501 -2.88 10.87 37.61
CA GLN A 501 -2.92 11.53 38.92
C GLN A 501 -4.01 12.61 39.01
N ASN A 502 -4.23 13.35 37.91
CA ASN A 502 -5.26 14.39 37.82
C ASN A 502 -6.57 13.93 37.14
N SER A 503 -6.68 12.66 36.76
CA SER A 503 -7.80 12.09 36.00
C SER A 503 -8.15 10.65 36.45
N PRO A 504 -8.42 10.41 37.76
CA PRO A 504 -8.48 9.06 38.35
C PRO A 504 -9.67 8.20 37.91
N LYS A 505 -10.61 8.74 37.12
CA LYS A 505 -11.84 8.06 36.69
C LYS A 505 -11.70 7.28 35.37
N ALA A 506 -10.59 7.45 34.66
CA ALA A 506 -10.38 6.79 33.38
C ALA A 506 -10.20 5.27 33.55
N ARG A 507 -10.80 4.48 32.65
CA ARG A 507 -10.52 3.05 32.59
C ARG A 507 -9.12 2.82 32.02
N VAL A 508 -8.42 1.81 32.52
CA VAL A 508 -7.08 1.45 32.03
C VAL A 508 -7.14 0.05 31.46
N ASP A 509 -6.78 -0.09 30.19
CA ASP A 509 -6.68 -1.36 29.50
C ASP A 509 -5.24 -1.58 29.01
N ILE A 510 -4.55 -2.58 29.56
CA ILE A 510 -3.24 -3.00 29.07
C ILE A 510 -3.47 -4.06 27.99
N ILE A 511 -3.11 -3.75 26.75
CA ILE A 511 -3.33 -4.59 25.57
C ILE A 511 -1.98 -5.19 25.17
N SER A 512 -1.92 -6.51 24.95
CA SER A 512 -0.76 -7.13 24.30
C SER A 512 -0.75 -6.78 22.81
N ALA A 513 0.34 -6.16 22.34
CA ALA A 513 0.55 -5.82 20.93
C ALA A 513 0.69 -7.07 20.03
#